data_AF-A0A7Y2JGE7-F1
#
_entry.id   AF-A0A7Y2JGE7-F1
#
_cell.length_a   1.000
_cell.length_b   1.000
_cell.length_c   1.000
_cell.angle_alpha   90.00
_cell.angle_beta   90.00
_cell.angle_gamma   90.00
#
_symmetry.space_group_name_H-M   'P 1'
#
loop_
_entity.id
_entity.type
_entity.pdbx_description
1 polymer ?
#
loop_
_entity_poly.entity_id
_entity_poly.type
_entity_poly.pdbx_seq_one_letter_code
_entity_poly.pdbx_strand_id
1 'polypeptide(L)' 'LERYQTTLKPMHEQFIEPMKEYADIIIPNNKYNTVAVDIVKTIINERL' A
#
# COMPACT_ATOMS: atom_id res chain seq x y z
N LEU A 1 5.36 20.53 -11.04
CA LEU A 1 4.48 19.41 -11.43
C LEU A 1 5.03 18.56 -12.57
N GLU A 2 5.91 19.08 -13.43
CA GLU A 2 6.41 18.37 -14.62
C GLU A 2 7.07 17.02 -14.31
N ARG A 3 8.10 16.98 -13.43
CA ARG A 3 8.81 15.74 -13.06
C ARG A 3 7.92 14.63 -12.51
N TYR A 4 6.85 14.99 -11.79
CA TYR A 4 5.91 13.99 -11.27
C TYR A 4 5.14 13.32 -12.41
N GLN A 5 4.66 14.10 -13.37
CA GLN A 5 3.91 13.59 -14.51
C GLN A 5 4.79 12.88 -15.53
N THR A 6 6.03 13.35 -15.73
CA THR A 6 6.90 12.85 -16.80
C THR A 6 7.79 11.69 -16.38
N THR A 7 8.11 11.56 -15.09
CA THR A 7 9.03 10.52 -14.61
C THR A 7 8.39 9.63 -13.56
N LEU A 8 7.74 10.20 -12.55
CA LEU A 8 7.26 9.40 -11.41
C LEU A 8 5.96 8.64 -11.71
N LYS A 9 5.00 9.27 -12.38
CA LYS A 9 3.71 8.64 -12.71
C LYS A 9 3.87 7.44 -13.66
N PRO A 10 4.61 7.53 -14.78
CA PRO A 10 4.83 6.37 -15.66
C PRO A 10 5.53 5.22 -14.94
N MET A 11 6.52 5.52 -14.09
CA MET A 11 7.22 4.50 -13.30
C MET A 11 6.30 3.84 -12.26
N HIS A 12 5.43 4.61 -11.61
CA HIS A 12 4.45 4.07 -10.68
C HIS A 12 3.45 3.14 -11.40
N GLU A 13 2.90 3.57 -12.53
CA GLU A 13 1.95 2.79 -13.32
C GLU A 13 2.59 1.51 -13.90
N GLN A 14 3.85 1.58 -14.34
CA GLN A 14 4.53 0.44 -14.95
C GLN A 14 5.03 -0.59 -13.93
N PHE A 15 5.45 -0.15 -12.74
CA PHE A 15 6.15 -1.02 -11.79
C PHE A 15 5.48 -1.20 -10.44
N ILE A 16 4.76 -0.19 -9.93
CA ILE A 16 4.16 -0.24 -8.57
C ILE A 16 2.68 -0.68 -8.65
N GLU A 17 1.94 -0.19 -9.64
CA GLU A 17 0.52 -0.52 -9.82
C GLU A 17 0.28 -2.03 -10.01
N PRO A 18 1.06 -2.77 -10.82
CA PRO A 18 0.87 -4.22 -10.99
C PRO A 18 1.21 -5.02 -9.73
N MET A 19 2.05 -4.50 -8.83
CA MET A 19 2.40 -5.20 -7.58
C MET A 19 1.20 -5.32 -6.64
N LYS A 20 0.17 -4.48 -6.79
CA LYS A 20 -1.05 -4.57 -5.98
C LYS A 20 -1.84 -5.86 -6.21
N GLU A 21 -1.73 -6.48 -7.38
CA GLU A 21 -2.41 -7.75 -7.67
C GLU A 21 -1.88 -8.91 -6.83
N TYR A 22 -0.64 -8.79 -6.33
CA TYR A 22 0.01 -9.81 -5.50
C TYR A 22 -0.16 -9.57 -3.99
N ALA A 23 -0.87 -8.52 -3.58
CA ALA A 23 -1.06 -8.22 -2.18
C ALA A 23 -2.18 -9.09 -1.56
N ASP A 24 -1.88 -9.75 -0.44
CA ASP A 24 -2.89 -10.51 0.32
C ASP A 24 -3.95 -9.58 0.95
N ILE A 25 -3.54 -8.38 1.36
CA ILE A 25 -4.40 -7.38 2.00
C ILE A 25 -4.04 -5.99 1.46
N ILE A 26 -5.05 -5.24 1.02
CA ILE A 26 -4.92 -3.83 0.64
C ILE A 26 -5.62 -2.98 1.70
N ILE A 27 -4.87 -2.05 2.31
CA ILE A 27 -5.40 -1.10 3.30
C ILE A 27 -5.65 0.24 2.60
N PRO A 28 -6.92 0.58 2.29
CA PRO A 28 -7.24 1.89 1.73
C PRO A 28 -7.13 2.98 2.81
N ASN A 29 -6.83 4.20 2.38
CA ASN A 29 -6.71 5.42 3.19
C ASN A 29 -5.54 5.42 4.19
N ASN A 30 -4.49 6.18 3.85
CA ASN A 30 -3.29 6.34 4.68
C ASN A 30 -3.47 7.27 5.90
N LYS A 31 -4.69 7.76 6.18
CA LYS A 31 -4.94 8.74 7.25
C LYS A 31 -5.71 8.10 8.38
N TYR A 32 -5.04 7.89 9.51
CA TYR A 32 -5.59 7.39 10.78
C TYR A 32 -6.52 6.16 10.66
N ASN A 33 -6.09 5.13 9.94
CA ASN A 33 -6.80 3.84 9.92
C ASN A 33 -6.34 2.96 11.11
N THR A 34 -6.73 3.38 12.32
CA THR A 34 -6.37 2.65 13.57
C THR A 34 -6.87 1.21 13.54
N VAL A 35 -8.04 0.97 12.93
CA VAL A 35 -8.64 -0.36 12.77
C VAL A 35 -7.73 -1.28 11.96
N ALA A 36 -7.22 -0.84 10.81
CA ALA A 36 -6.34 -1.66 9.99
C ALA A 36 -5.00 -1.97 10.69
N VAL A 37 -4.45 -1.01 11.42
CA VAL A 37 -3.23 -1.19 12.21
C VAL A 37 -3.43 -2.21 13.33
N ASP A 38 -4.56 -2.13 14.04
CA ASP A 38 -4.86 -3.05 15.13
C ASP A 38 -5.09 -4.47 14.64
N ILE A 39 -5.71 -4.67 13.48
CA ILE A 39 -5.85 -5.99 12.83
C ILE A 39 -4.47 -6.60 12.52
N VAL A 40 -3.58 -5.82 11.90
CA VAL A 40 -2.22 -6.30 11.57
C VAL A 40 -1.44 -6.65 12.84
N LYS A 41 -1.55 -5.84 13.90
CA LYS A 41 -0.92 -6.14 15.20
C LYS A 41 -1.44 -7.45 15.81
N THR A 42 -2.75 -7.69 15.76
CA THR A 42 -3.33 -8.94 16.26
C THR A 42 -2.81 -10.15 15.48
N ILE A 43 -2.79 -10.08 14.14
CA ILE A 43 -2.27 -11.17 13.30
C ILE A 43 -0.80 -11.48 13.61
N ILE A 44 0.02 -10.45 13.84
CA ILE A 44 1.44 -10.64 14.19
C ILE A 44 1.57 -11.28 15.58
N ASN A 45 0.81 -10.81 16.57
CA ASN A 45 0.85 -11.34 17.93
C ASN A 45 0.33 -12.78 18.02
N GLU A 46 -0.65 -13.17 17.21
CA GLU A 46 -1.18 -14.54 17.16
C GLU A 46 -0.24 -15.54 16.46
N ARG A 47 0.70 -15.04 15.64
CA ARG A 47 1.69 -15.86 14.92
C ARG A 47 3.03 -16.03 15.64
N LEU A 48 3.25 -15.29 16.72
CA LEU A 48 4.43 -15.40 17.60
C LEU A 48 4.16 -16.39 18.75
#